data_AF-A0A3D5NNM7-F1
#
_entry.id   AF-A0A3D5NNM7-F1
#
_cell.length_a   1.000
_cell.length_b   1.000
_cell.length_c   1.000
_cell.angle_alpha   90.00
_cell.angle_beta   90.00
_cell.angle_gamma   90.00
#
_symmetry.space_group_name_H-M   'P 1'
#
loop_
_entity.id
_entity.type
_entity.pdbx_description
1 polymer ?
#
loop_
_entity_poly.entity_id
_entity_poly.type
_entity_poly.pdbx_seq_one_letter_code
_entity_poly.pdbx_strand_id
1 'polypeptide(L)'
;MLTLRLSPESLLLSAVLGLVTVLISAYIPARKASKVSAIDSIRQTDDIKIKPGKVKTSRLTYKLFGFHGMLASKNFKRNRRKYRATVISLFMSVVLFISASSFSEYLNRSVSQVMELSSYDLQYTLLPESEIKPAELKEILSKLDGIDKMSYGSSSYDLSLVVSEDRLSEKYRELSTNHYGSEFIKMDENERILNTHLIFIDDETFNNMLLENDLSIEEYTDLSAPKAVLYQEGKIFNYDDRRYYTFNIIEEGSFESDYIIVDHGNDEIFFTGERRGDDLVYKDMEDNEVIVPYEEGITSGSLQLGSLITEAPMVSLNSLSDELNVI
;
A
#
# COMPACT_ATOMS: atom_id res chain seq x y z
N MET A 1 17.00 6.63 -11.98
CA MET A 1 15.92 7.04 -12.89
C MET A 1 15.70 5.96 -13.95
N LEU A 2 14.61 5.20 -13.85
CA LEU A 2 14.17 4.29 -14.92
C LEU A 2 13.38 5.12 -15.94
N THR A 3 13.96 5.40 -17.11
CA THR A 3 13.25 6.09 -18.18
C THR A 3 12.38 5.09 -18.95
N LEU A 4 11.06 5.31 -19.00
CA LEU A 4 10.16 4.53 -19.85
C LEU A 4 10.48 4.82 -21.32
N ARG A 5 11.07 3.85 -22.03
CA ARG A 5 11.36 3.96 -23.47
C ARG A 5 10.40 3.09 -24.25
N LEU A 6 9.44 3.72 -24.91
CA LEU A 6 8.57 3.05 -25.88
C LEU A 6 9.38 2.80 -27.15
N SER A 7 9.70 1.53 -27.43
CA SER A 7 10.32 1.14 -28.69
C SER A 7 9.24 0.87 -29.76
N PRO A 8 9.20 1.64 -30.86
CA PRO A 8 8.27 1.37 -31.97
C PRO A 8 8.41 -0.05 -32.53
N GLU A 9 9.62 -0.60 -32.51
CA GLU A 9 9.92 -1.97 -32.95
C GLU A 9 9.20 -3.00 -32.08
N SER A 10 9.20 -2.81 -30.75
CA SER A 10 8.52 -3.71 -29.81
C SER A 10 7.00 -3.66 -29.98
N LEU A 11 6.44 -2.46 -30.21
CA LEU A 11 5.01 -2.28 -30.50
C LEU A 11 4.61 -2.99 -31.79
N LEU A 12 5.39 -2.81 -32.86
CA LEU A 12 5.13 -3.44 -34.16
C LEU A 12 5.23 -4.96 -34.06
N LEU A 13 6.25 -5.49 -33.37
CA LEU A 13 6.41 -6.92 -33.14
C LEU A 13 5.21 -7.51 -32.39
N SER A 14 4.74 -6.81 -31.34
CA SER A 14 3.59 -7.23 -30.55
C SER A 14 2.30 -7.23 -31.38
N ALA A 15 2.10 -6.22 -32.22
CA ALA A 15 0.96 -6.13 -33.13
C ALA A 15 0.96 -7.26 -34.17
N VAL A 16 2.12 -7.55 -34.80
CA VAL A 16 2.26 -8.63 -35.78
C VAL A 16 2.02 -10.00 -35.13
N LEU A 17 2.59 -10.24 -33.95
CA LEU A 17 2.36 -11.49 -33.21
C LEU A 17 0.88 -11.67 -32.83
N GLY A 18 0.23 -10.61 -32.37
CA GLY A 18 -1.21 -10.61 -32.08
C GLY A 18 -2.03 -10.94 -33.33
N LEU A 19 -1.74 -10.29 -34.45
CA LEU A 19 -2.41 -10.51 -35.72
C LEU A 19 -2.25 -11.96 -36.20
N VAL A 20 -1.02 -12.49 -36.21
CA VAL A 20 -0.74 -13.87 -36.62
C VAL A 20 -1.49 -14.87 -35.73
N THR A 21 -1.50 -14.64 -34.42
CA THR A 21 -2.19 -15.50 -33.45
C THR A 21 -3.70 -15.53 -33.70
N VAL A 22 -4.32 -14.36 -33.90
CA VAL A 22 -5.75 -14.22 -34.21
C VAL A 22 -6.10 -14.89 -35.54
N LEU A 23 -5.28 -14.67 -36.59
CA LEU A 23 -5.47 -15.28 -37.90
C LEU A 23 -5.41 -16.81 -37.83
N ILE A 24 -4.42 -17.38 -37.13
CA ILE A 24 -4.31 -18.84 -36.96
C ILE A 24 -5.54 -19.38 -36.22
N SER A 25 -5.94 -18.72 -35.13
CA SER A 25 -7.10 -19.11 -34.31
C SER A 25 -8.40 -19.10 -35.10
N ALA A 26 -8.63 -18.10 -35.96
CA ALA A 26 -9.82 -18.01 -36.80
C ALA A 26 -9.77 -18.95 -38.02
N TYR A 27 -8.59 -19.15 -38.60
CA TYR A 27 -8.41 -19.94 -39.82
C TYR A 27 -8.71 -21.43 -39.61
N ILE A 28 -8.34 -22.02 -38.47
CA ILE A 28 -8.54 -23.45 -38.22
C ILE A 28 -10.04 -23.82 -38.19
N PRO A 29 -10.91 -23.15 -37.41
CA PRO A 29 -12.37 -23.34 -37.46
C PRO A 29 -12.96 -23.04 -38.83
N ALA A 30 -12.58 -21.92 -39.46
CA ALA A 30 -13.11 -21.50 -40.76
C ALA A 30 -12.82 -22.53 -41.86
N ARG A 31 -11.58 -23.03 -41.94
CA ARG A 31 -11.18 -24.07 -42.89
C ARG A 31 -11.86 -25.40 -42.62
N LYS A 32 -12.16 -25.72 -41.36
CA LYS A 32 -12.89 -26.95 -41.02
C LYS A 32 -14.35 -26.86 -41.42
N ALA A 33 -14.98 -25.69 -41.26
CA ALA A 33 -16.34 -25.43 -41.70
C ALA A 33 -16.47 -25.45 -43.24
N SER A 34 -15.50 -24.87 -43.97
CA SER A 34 -15.56 -24.80 -45.43
C SER A 34 -15.46 -26.15 -46.14
N LYS A 35 -15.00 -27.20 -45.46
CA LYS A 35 -14.90 -28.57 -45.99
C LYS A 35 -16.18 -29.40 -45.86
N VAL A 36 -17.20 -28.89 -45.16
CA VAL A 36 -18.45 -29.64 -44.91
C VAL A 36 -19.44 -29.27 -46.01
N SER A 37 -19.97 -30.25 -46.74
CA SER A 37 -20.95 -29.99 -47.80
C SER A 37 -22.33 -29.67 -47.22
N ALA A 38 -23.13 -28.89 -47.97
CA ALA A 38 -24.50 -28.56 -47.55
C ALA A 38 -25.37 -29.82 -47.42
N ILE A 39 -25.22 -30.79 -48.33
CA ILE A 39 -25.99 -32.05 -48.31
C ILE A 39 -25.61 -32.94 -47.12
N ASP A 40 -24.32 -33.01 -46.75
CA ASP A 40 -23.87 -33.77 -45.58
C ASP A 40 -24.32 -33.14 -44.26
N SER A 41 -24.39 -31.80 -44.22
CA SER A 41 -24.91 -31.05 -43.07
C SER A 41 -26.39 -31.35 -42.82
N ILE A 42 -27.19 -31.50 -43.89
CA ILE A 42 -28.62 -31.86 -43.79
C ILE A 42 -28.78 -33.32 -43.31
N ARG A 43 -27.94 -34.24 -43.79
CA ARG A 43 -28.05 -35.67 -43.45
C ARG A 43 -27.67 -35.99 -42.00
N GLN A 44 -26.89 -35.13 -41.33
CA GLN A 44 -26.43 -35.28 -39.93
C GLN A 44 -25.76 -36.62 -39.58
N THR A 45 -25.41 -37.44 -40.58
CA THR A 45 -24.94 -38.83 -40.42
C THR A 45 -23.58 -38.93 -39.73
N ASP A 46 -22.78 -37.86 -39.75
CA ASP A 46 -21.46 -37.84 -39.12
C ASP A 46 -21.46 -37.53 -37.62
N ASP A 47 -22.54 -36.97 -37.10
CA ASP A 47 -22.59 -36.49 -35.70
C ASP A 47 -22.81 -37.62 -34.69
N ILE A 48 -23.29 -38.80 -35.12
CA ILE A 48 -23.57 -39.95 -34.23
C ILE A 48 -23.02 -41.26 -34.84
N LYS A 49 -21.72 -41.52 -34.67
CA LYS A 49 -21.09 -42.82 -34.99
C LYS A 49 -20.76 -43.61 -33.72
N ILE A 50 -21.73 -44.32 -33.13
CA ILE A 50 -21.48 -45.12 -31.91
C ILE A 50 -22.07 -46.52 -32.02
N LYS A 51 -21.22 -47.51 -31.73
CA LYS A 51 -21.62 -48.91 -31.60
C LYS A 51 -22.47 -49.13 -30.34
N PRO A 52 -23.56 -49.93 -30.40
CA PRO A 52 -24.36 -50.31 -29.24
C PRO A 52 -23.46 -50.81 -28.09
N GLY A 53 -23.73 -50.38 -26.86
CA GLY A 53 -23.00 -50.81 -25.65
C GLY A 53 -21.81 -49.94 -25.22
N LYS A 54 -21.30 -49.01 -26.04
CA LYS A 54 -20.20 -48.09 -25.66
C LYS A 54 -20.61 -46.91 -24.76
N VAL A 55 -21.91 -46.76 -24.49
CA VAL A 55 -22.50 -45.69 -23.66
C VAL A 55 -23.09 -46.21 -22.34
N LYS A 56 -22.66 -47.38 -21.84
CA LYS A 56 -23.09 -47.88 -20.52
C LYS A 56 -22.70 -46.90 -19.41
N THR A 57 -23.62 -46.67 -18.48
CA THR A 57 -23.45 -45.81 -17.29
C THR A 57 -23.35 -46.65 -16.03
N SER A 58 -22.63 -46.16 -15.02
CA SER A 58 -22.54 -46.83 -13.72
C SER A 58 -23.89 -46.77 -12.98
N ARG A 59 -24.20 -47.79 -12.17
CA ARG A 59 -25.36 -47.76 -11.25
C ARG A 59 -25.23 -46.66 -10.21
N LEU A 60 -24.00 -46.24 -9.88
CA LEU A 60 -23.74 -45.14 -8.95
C LEU A 60 -24.22 -43.79 -9.50
N THR A 61 -24.03 -43.53 -10.80
CA THR A 61 -24.50 -42.31 -11.46
C THR A 61 -26.03 -42.20 -11.37
N TYR A 62 -26.74 -43.32 -11.48
CA TYR A 62 -28.19 -43.36 -11.32
C TYR A 62 -28.62 -43.15 -9.87
N LYS A 63 -27.88 -43.69 -8.90
CA LYS A 63 -28.20 -43.52 -7.48
C LYS A 63 -28.00 -42.07 -7.01
N LEU A 64 -27.00 -41.36 -7.52
CA LEU A 64 -26.68 -39.99 -7.13
C LEU A 64 -27.46 -38.93 -7.91
N PHE A 65 -27.71 -39.15 -9.21
CA PHE A 65 -28.29 -38.13 -10.11
C PHE A 65 -29.58 -38.58 -10.80
N GLY A 66 -30.12 -39.73 -10.41
CA GLY A 66 -31.35 -40.28 -10.96
C GLY A 66 -31.31 -40.55 -12.46
N PHE A 67 -32.49 -40.52 -13.06
CA PHE A 67 -32.69 -40.73 -14.50
C PHE A 67 -32.04 -39.64 -15.35
N HIS A 68 -32.16 -38.37 -14.94
CA HIS A 68 -31.60 -37.23 -15.66
C HIS A 68 -30.07 -37.30 -15.75
N GLY A 69 -29.38 -37.65 -14.66
CA GLY A 69 -27.92 -37.83 -14.67
C GLY A 69 -27.46 -39.03 -15.50
N MET A 70 -28.26 -40.11 -15.55
CA MET A 70 -27.98 -41.22 -16.46
C MET A 70 -28.03 -40.77 -17.93
N LEU A 71 -29.07 -40.02 -18.30
CA LEU A 71 -29.23 -39.44 -19.65
C LEU A 71 -28.08 -38.50 -20.00
N ALA A 72 -27.71 -37.59 -19.09
CA ALA A 72 -26.58 -36.69 -19.26
C ALA A 72 -25.26 -37.46 -19.46
N SER A 73 -24.99 -38.49 -18.65
CA SER A 73 -23.78 -39.30 -18.77
C SER A 73 -23.71 -40.07 -20.09
N LYS A 74 -24.84 -40.59 -20.60
CA LYS A 74 -24.91 -41.19 -21.94
C LYS A 74 -24.64 -40.15 -23.03
N ASN A 75 -25.16 -38.93 -22.89
CA ASN A 75 -24.92 -37.83 -23.83
C ASN A 75 -23.44 -37.43 -23.88
N PHE A 76 -22.79 -37.25 -22.73
CA PHE A 76 -21.34 -36.94 -22.66
C PHE A 76 -20.48 -38.04 -23.26
N LYS A 77 -20.82 -39.32 -23.00
CA LYS A 77 -20.13 -40.47 -23.61
C LYS A 77 -20.37 -40.57 -25.11
N ARG A 78 -21.48 -40.01 -25.61
CA ARG A 78 -21.79 -39.97 -27.05
C ARG A 78 -20.99 -38.89 -27.78
N ASN A 79 -20.85 -37.72 -27.19
CA ASN A 79 -20.20 -36.57 -27.84
C ASN A 79 -18.90 -36.15 -27.15
N ARG A 80 -18.00 -37.11 -26.88
CA ARG A 80 -16.82 -36.90 -26.03
C ARG A 80 -15.89 -35.78 -26.52
N ARG A 81 -15.78 -35.58 -27.83
CA ARG A 81 -14.94 -34.51 -28.41
C ARG A 81 -15.54 -33.13 -28.15
N LYS A 82 -16.83 -32.92 -28.48
CA LYS A 82 -17.50 -31.63 -28.24
C LYS A 82 -17.59 -31.33 -26.73
N TYR A 83 -17.93 -32.34 -25.92
CA TYR A 83 -17.97 -32.20 -24.45
C TYR A 83 -16.62 -31.79 -23.85
N ARG A 84 -15.52 -32.48 -24.21
CA ARG A 84 -14.18 -32.11 -23.71
C ARG A 84 -13.81 -30.68 -24.12
N ALA A 85 -14.12 -30.27 -25.35
CA ALA A 85 -13.87 -28.91 -25.80
C ALA A 85 -14.67 -27.87 -24.99
N THR A 86 -15.95 -28.10 -24.73
CA THR A 86 -16.79 -27.20 -23.90
C THR A 86 -16.26 -27.11 -22.47
N VAL A 87 -15.92 -28.25 -21.85
CA VAL A 87 -15.40 -28.28 -20.47
C VAL A 87 -14.04 -27.59 -20.39
N ILE A 88 -13.12 -27.87 -21.32
CA ILE A 88 -11.81 -27.21 -21.37
C ILE A 88 -11.98 -25.70 -21.59
N SER A 89 -12.90 -25.28 -22.46
CA SER A 89 -13.17 -23.85 -22.70
C SER A 89 -13.68 -23.16 -21.44
N LEU A 90 -14.63 -23.78 -20.73
CA LEU A 90 -15.15 -23.23 -19.47
C LEU A 90 -14.05 -23.19 -18.40
N PHE A 91 -13.28 -24.27 -18.27
CA PHE A 91 -12.17 -24.36 -17.33
C PHE A 91 -11.12 -23.27 -17.60
N MET A 92 -10.68 -23.12 -18.85
CA MET A 92 -9.74 -22.08 -19.26
C MET A 92 -10.27 -20.68 -18.95
N SER A 93 -11.56 -20.43 -19.19
CA SER A 93 -12.19 -19.13 -18.87
C SER A 93 -12.12 -18.82 -17.38
N VAL A 94 -12.46 -19.79 -16.52
CA VAL A 94 -12.44 -19.60 -15.07
C VAL A 94 -11.01 -19.42 -14.58
N VAL A 95 -10.08 -20.25 -15.03
CA VAL A 95 -8.66 -20.16 -14.65
C VAL A 95 -8.06 -18.83 -15.07
N LEU A 96 -8.27 -18.41 -16.33
CA LEU A 96 -7.75 -17.13 -16.83
C LEU A 96 -8.35 -15.95 -16.07
N PHE A 97 -9.64 -15.99 -15.75
CA PHE A 97 -10.29 -14.93 -14.98
C PHE A 97 -9.70 -14.81 -13.58
N ILE A 98 -9.57 -15.93 -12.86
CA ILE A 98 -8.99 -15.93 -11.51
C ILE A 98 -7.54 -15.47 -11.56
N SER A 99 -6.72 -16.04 -12.45
CA SER A 99 -5.31 -15.69 -12.57
C SER A 99 -5.09 -14.24 -12.95
N ALA A 100 -5.85 -13.71 -13.93
CA ALA A 100 -5.72 -12.32 -14.35
C ALA A 100 -6.16 -11.34 -13.27
N SER A 101 -7.27 -11.63 -12.57
CA SER A 101 -7.75 -10.81 -11.46
C SER A 101 -6.76 -10.81 -10.31
N SER A 102 -6.29 -11.98 -9.87
CA SER A 102 -5.28 -12.07 -8.81
C SER A 102 -3.98 -11.38 -9.20
N PHE A 103 -3.51 -11.58 -10.43
CA PHE A 103 -2.30 -10.92 -10.92
C PHE A 103 -2.45 -9.40 -10.94
N SER A 104 -3.60 -8.88 -11.39
CA SER A 104 -3.89 -7.44 -11.40
C SER A 104 -3.95 -6.87 -9.98
N GLU A 105 -4.56 -7.60 -9.05
CA GLU A 105 -4.59 -7.22 -7.64
C GLU A 105 -3.18 -7.19 -7.03
N TYR A 106 -2.35 -8.22 -7.28
CA TYR A 106 -0.96 -8.24 -6.81
C TYR A 106 -0.14 -7.11 -7.39
N LEU A 107 -0.29 -6.83 -8.68
CA LEU A 107 0.37 -5.69 -9.32
C LEU A 107 -0.07 -4.36 -8.71
N ASN A 108 -1.39 -4.15 -8.56
CA ASN A 108 -1.91 -2.93 -7.97
C ASN A 108 -1.38 -2.74 -6.54
N ARG A 109 -1.40 -3.78 -5.70
CA ARG A 109 -0.80 -3.71 -4.35
C ARG A 109 0.69 -3.41 -4.38
N SER A 110 1.43 -4.07 -5.27
CA SER A 110 2.88 -3.85 -5.38
C SER A 110 3.20 -2.43 -5.82
N VAL A 111 2.42 -1.89 -6.75
CA VAL A 111 2.57 -0.51 -7.24
C VAL A 111 2.15 0.49 -6.18
N SER A 112 1.01 0.30 -5.50
CA SER A 112 0.53 1.23 -4.46
C SER A 112 1.42 1.24 -3.22
N GLN A 113 2.10 0.13 -2.92
CA GLN A 113 3.07 0.08 -1.82
C GLN A 113 4.36 0.85 -2.10
N VAL A 114 4.75 0.95 -3.38
CA VAL A 114 6.03 1.57 -3.79
C VAL A 114 5.83 3.01 -4.29
N MET A 115 4.70 3.29 -4.95
CA MET A 115 4.37 4.63 -5.38
C MET A 115 3.58 5.34 -4.29
N GLU A 116 4.22 6.31 -3.67
CA GLU A 116 3.54 7.32 -2.87
C GLU A 116 2.70 8.16 -3.83
N LEU A 117 1.40 7.90 -3.88
CA LEU A 117 0.46 8.76 -4.62
C LEU A 117 0.26 10.00 -3.75
N SER A 118 1.06 11.04 -3.96
CA SER A 118 0.84 12.34 -3.34
C SER A 118 -0.50 12.89 -3.80
N SER A 119 -1.25 13.49 -2.88
CA SER A 119 -2.50 14.21 -3.19
C SER A 119 -2.26 15.57 -3.86
N TYR A 120 -1.00 15.88 -4.18
CA TYR A 120 -0.54 17.11 -4.79
C TYR A 120 0.42 16.83 -5.95
N ASP A 121 0.41 17.74 -6.94
CA ASP A 121 1.29 17.68 -8.13
C ASP A 121 2.62 18.43 -7.93
N LEU A 122 2.66 19.39 -7.01
CA LEU A 122 3.81 20.25 -6.74
C LEU A 122 4.06 20.36 -5.23
N GLN A 123 5.33 20.21 -4.84
CA GLN A 123 5.81 20.46 -3.49
C GLN A 123 6.87 21.56 -3.52
N TYR A 124 6.78 22.48 -2.57
CA TYR A 124 7.77 23.53 -2.38
C TYR A 124 8.18 23.60 -0.92
N THR A 125 9.48 23.48 -0.64
CA THR A 125 10.04 23.53 0.71
C THR A 125 10.63 24.91 0.98
N LEU A 126 10.08 25.61 1.97
CA LEU A 126 10.66 26.84 2.50
C LEU A 126 11.74 26.51 3.52
N LEU A 127 12.93 27.11 3.36
CA LEU A 127 13.98 27.01 4.36
C LEU A 127 13.71 28.00 5.50
N PRO A 128 14.15 27.71 6.75
CA PRO A 128 13.95 28.61 7.89
C PRO A 128 14.47 30.04 7.68
N GLU A 129 15.50 30.20 6.85
CA GLU A 129 16.14 31.48 6.52
C GLU A 129 15.39 32.29 5.45
N SER A 130 14.28 31.77 4.91
CA SER A 130 13.55 32.43 3.83
C SER A 130 12.87 33.71 4.31
N GLU A 131 13.03 34.80 3.55
CA GLU A 131 12.38 36.09 3.88
C GLU A 131 10.84 36.03 3.73
N ILE A 132 10.35 35.18 2.80
CA ILE A 132 8.92 35.04 2.51
C ILE A 132 8.30 34.04 3.48
N LYS A 133 7.20 34.44 4.12
CA LYS A 133 6.44 33.57 5.02
C LYS A 133 5.50 32.63 4.25
N PRO A 134 5.18 31.43 4.78
CA PRO A 134 4.29 30.48 4.12
C PRO A 134 2.93 31.06 3.69
N ALA A 135 2.30 31.88 4.54
CA ALA A 135 1.01 32.51 4.24
C ALA A 135 1.10 33.53 3.07
N GLU A 136 2.20 34.29 2.99
CA GLU A 136 2.44 35.23 1.89
C GLU A 136 2.69 34.47 0.58
N LEU A 137 3.45 33.38 0.64
CA LEU A 137 3.65 32.51 -0.52
C LEU A 137 2.33 31.87 -0.99
N LYS A 138 1.46 31.42 -0.08
CA LYS A 138 0.10 30.93 -0.41
C LYS A 138 -0.71 31.99 -1.15
N GLU A 139 -0.64 33.25 -0.73
CA GLU A 139 -1.34 34.36 -1.40
C GLU A 139 -0.80 34.66 -2.81
N ILE A 140 0.52 34.55 -3.02
CA ILE A 140 1.14 34.77 -4.33
C ILE A 140 0.77 33.63 -5.28
N LEU A 141 0.91 32.38 -4.83
CA LEU A 141 0.71 31.19 -5.66
C LEU A 141 -0.77 30.99 -6.00
N SER A 142 -1.70 31.23 -5.07
CA SER A 142 -3.14 31.11 -5.32
C SER A 142 -3.69 32.01 -6.46
N LYS A 143 -2.92 33.01 -6.90
CA LYS A 143 -3.27 33.90 -8.03
C LYS A 143 -2.85 33.36 -9.40
N LEU A 144 -2.10 32.26 -9.44
CA LEU A 144 -1.62 31.65 -10.68
C LEU A 144 -2.70 30.77 -11.31
N ASP A 145 -2.90 30.90 -12.61
CA ASP A 145 -3.78 30.02 -13.37
C ASP A 145 -3.25 28.57 -13.32
N GLY A 146 -4.11 27.63 -12.91
CA GLY A 146 -3.79 26.20 -12.83
C GLY A 146 -3.50 25.67 -11.42
N ILE A 147 -3.63 26.50 -10.38
CA ILE A 147 -3.60 26.04 -8.98
C ILE A 147 -5.04 25.88 -8.47
N ASP A 148 -5.46 24.62 -8.26
CA ASP A 148 -6.82 24.30 -7.79
C ASP A 148 -6.92 24.33 -6.25
N LYS A 149 -5.94 23.78 -5.56
CA LYS A 149 -5.86 23.70 -4.09
C LYS A 149 -4.44 23.94 -3.61
N MET A 150 -4.30 24.51 -2.42
CA MET A 150 -3.02 24.72 -1.78
C MET A 150 -3.13 24.61 -0.27
N SER A 151 -2.12 24.02 0.33
CA SER A 151 -1.92 23.84 1.77
C SER A 151 -0.48 24.20 2.11
N TYR A 152 -0.21 24.45 3.38
CA TYR A 152 1.15 24.47 3.88
C TYR A 152 1.20 23.86 5.27
N GLY A 153 2.39 23.40 5.64
CA GLY A 153 2.66 22.91 6.97
C GLY A 153 4.13 23.01 7.31
N SER A 154 4.44 22.77 8.58
CA SER A 154 5.80 22.66 9.10
C SER A 154 5.91 21.35 9.86
N SER A 155 6.99 20.61 9.64
CA SER A 155 7.30 19.39 10.37
C SER A 155 8.47 19.59 11.32
N SER A 156 8.40 18.96 12.47
CA SER A 156 9.53 18.72 13.38
C SER A 156 9.85 17.22 13.40
N TYR A 157 11.14 16.89 13.34
CA TYR A 157 11.65 15.52 13.28
C TYR A 157 12.23 15.04 14.62
N ASP A 158 12.32 15.94 15.61
CA ASP A 158 13.11 15.72 16.82
C ASP A 158 12.25 15.21 18.00
N LEU A 159 10.98 14.91 17.75
CA LEU A 159 10.04 14.45 18.78
C LEU A 159 9.95 12.91 18.76
N SER A 160 10.09 12.31 19.93
CA SER A 160 9.81 10.89 20.14
C SER A 160 8.69 10.71 21.15
N LEU A 161 7.80 9.76 20.92
CA LEU A 161 6.72 9.40 21.84
C LEU A 161 7.09 8.18 22.67
N VAL A 162 6.75 8.21 23.94
CA VAL A 162 6.84 7.07 24.85
C VAL A 162 5.48 6.36 24.85
N VAL A 163 5.45 5.16 24.28
CA VAL A 163 4.24 4.38 24.10
C VAL A 163 4.40 3.00 24.74
N SER A 164 3.37 2.52 25.42
CA SER A 164 3.41 1.18 25.99
C SER A 164 3.38 0.10 24.91
N GLU A 165 4.14 -0.98 25.11
CA GLU A 165 4.32 -2.04 24.12
C GLU A 165 3.03 -2.75 23.71
N ASP A 166 2.04 -2.79 24.60
CA ASP A 166 0.73 -3.38 24.37
C ASP A 166 -0.12 -2.61 23.35
N ARG A 167 0.14 -1.31 23.16
CA ARG A 167 -0.54 -0.47 22.16
C ARG A 167 0.01 -0.63 20.76
N LEU A 168 1.22 -1.14 20.62
CA LEU A 168 1.86 -1.36 19.33
C LEU A 168 1.20 -2.52 18.60
N SER A 169 1.14 -2.46 17.27
CA SER A 169 0.65 -3.60 16.51
C SER A 169 1.65 -4.76 16.54
N GLU A 170 1.15 -5.99 16.49
CA GLU A 170 2.01 -7.18 16.38
C GLU A 170 2.98 -7.09 15.20
N LYS A 171 2.48 -6.59 14.07
CA LYS A 171 3.26 -6.46 12.83
C LYS A 171 4.36 -5.41 12.95
N TYR A 172 4.09 -4.29 13.64
CA TYR A 172 5.11 -3.29 13.93
C TYR A 172 6.23 -3.93 14.76
N ARG A 173 5.88 -4.57 15.89
CA ARG A 173 6.86 -5.22 16.79
C ARG A 173 7.75 -6.25 16.09
N GLU A 174 7.16 -7.07 15.23
CA GLU A 174 7.89 -8.08 14.46
C GLU A 174 8.87 -7.43 13.47
N LEU A 175 8.39 -6.46 12.68
CA LEU A 175 9.18 -5.85 11.61
C LEU A 175 10.27 -4.93 12.15
N SER A 176 9.99 -4.12 13.17
CA SER A 176 10.96 -3.21 13.77
C SER A 176 12.09 -3.98 14.47
N THR A 177 11.78 -5.05 15.20
CA THR A 177 12.79 -5.94 15.80
C THR A 177 13.72 -6.54 14.75
N ASN A 178 13.17 -6.97 13.61
CA ASN A 178 13.96 -7.55 12.53
C ASN A 178 14.79 -6.50 11.78
N HIS A 179 14.33 -5.25 11.71
CA HIS A 179 14.99 -4.19 10.95
C HIS A 179 16.10 -3.48 11.77
N TYR A 180 15.85 -3.16 13.03
CA TYR A 180 16.74 -2.38 13.89
C TYR A 180 17.39 -3.19 15.02
N GLY A 181 16.95 -4.44 15.25
CA GLY A 181 17.37 -5.26 16.38
C GLY A 181 16.47 -5.06 17.62
N SER A 182 16.60 -5.95 18.60
CA SER A 182 15.70 -6.01 19.78
C SER A 182 15.87 -4.90 20.81
N GLU A 183 16.92 -4.09 20.68
CA GLU A 183 17.32 -3.07 21.66
C GLU A 183 16.90 -1.65 21.25
N PHE A 184 16.68 -1.40 19.94
CA PHE A 184 16.45 -0.05 19.41
C PHE A 184 15.11 0.59 19.80
N ILE A 185 14.25 -0.17 20.48
CA ILE A 185 12.85 0.20 20.74
C ILE A 185 12.59 0.33 22.25
N LYS A 186 13.47 -0.14 23.15
CA LYS A 186 13.13 -0.32 24.57
C LYS A 186 13.66 0.82 25.45
N MET A 187 12.74 1.57 26.06
CA MET A 187 13.10 2.46 27.17
C MET A 187 13.11 1.68 28.49
N ASP A 188 12.13 0.79 28.66
CA ASP A 188 11.96 -0.06 29.84
C ASP A 188 11.30 -1.40 29.46
N GLU A 189 11.00 -2.28 30.42
CA GLU A 189 10.36 -3.58 30.14
C GLU A 189 9.08 -3.44 29.29
N ASN A 190 8.25 -2.43 29.57
CA ASN A 190 6.91 -2.26 28.99
C ASN A 190 6.69 -0.97 28.17
N GLU A 191 7.75 -0.16 27.98
CA GLU A 191 7.68 1.12 27.28
C GLU A 191 8.63 1.18 26.08
N ARG A 192 8.17 1.85 25.03
CA ARG A 192 8.83 1.92 23.74
C ARG A 192 8.93 3.36 23.27
N ILE A 193 10.07 3.72 22.68
CA ILE A 193 10.27 5.04 22.08
C ILE A 193 9.94 4.93 20.59
N LEU A 194 8.99 5.76 20.14
CA LEU A 194 8.61 5.88 18.74
C LEU A 194 9.12 7.20 18.18
N ASN A 195 9.97 7.13 17.16
CA ASN A 195 10.30 8.32 16.38
C ASN A 195 9.04 8.86 15.72
N THR A 196 8.81 10.16 15.90
CA THR A 196 7.53 10.78 15.60
C THR A 196 7.73 12.09 14.84
N HIS A 197 6.97 12.27 13.78
CA HIS A 197 6.94 13.49 13.01
C HIS A 197 5.78 14.33 13.52
N LEU A 198 6.08 15.44 14.18
CA LEU A 198 5.07 16.41 14.57
C LEU A 198 4.84 17.38 13.41
N ILE A 199 3.61 17.47 12.91
CA ILE A 199 3.28 18.15 11.66
C ILE A 199 2.18 19.16 11.93
N PHE A 200 2.52 20.44 11.86
CA PHE A 200 1.54 21.51 11.90
C PHE A 200 1.08 21.83 10.50
N ILE A 201 -0.23 21.89 10.27
CA ILE A 201 -0.84 22.26 8.98
C ILE A 201 -1.75 23.47 9.12
N ASP A 202 -2.04 24.17 8.02
CA ASP A 202 -2.93 25.32 8.04
C ASP A 202 -4.38 24.95 8.40
N ASP A 203 -5.07 25.84 9.13
CA ASP A 203 -6.40 25.61 9.71
C ASP A 203 -7.44 25.11 8.69
N GLU A 204 -7.39 25.63 7.46
CA GLU A 204 -8.29 25.21 6.38
C GLU A 204 -8.08 23.73 6.04
N THR A 205 -6.82 23.33 5.87
CA THR A 205 -6.45 21.94 5.58
C THR A 205 -6.75 21.04 6.77
N PHE A 206 -6.47 21.47 8.01
CA PHE A 206 -6.77 20.70 9.22
C PHE A 206 -8.28 20.45 9.37
N ASN A 207 -9.10 21.49 9.24
CA ASN A 207 -10.55 21.36 9.37
C ASN A 207 -11.15 20.46 8.29
N ASN A 208 -10.67 20.57 7.04
CA ASN A 208 -11.12 19.69 5.96
C ASN A 208 -10.75 18.22 6.25
N MET A 209 -9.52 17.97 6.72
CA MET A 209 -9.07 16.63 7.12
C MET A 209 -9.94 16.04 8.24
N LEU A 210 -10.30 16.84 9.25
CA LEU A 210 -11.18 16.40 10.33
C LEU A 210 -12.57 16.01 9.79
N LEU A 211 -13.15 16.84 8.91
CA LEU A 211 -14.47 16.56 8.32
C LEU A 211 -14.47 15.32 7.41
N GLU A 212 -13.42 15.11 6.62
CA GLU A 212 -13.27 13.93 5.75
C GLU A 212 -13.14 12.63 6.56
N ASN A 213 -12.65 12.71 7.80
CA ASN A 213 -12.51 11.57 8.72
C ASN A 213 -13.63 11.50 9.78
N ASP A 214 -14.75 12.22 9.59
CA ASP A 214 -15.89 12.26 10.53
C ASP A 214 -15.51 12.69 11.97
N LEU A 215 -14.52 13.58 12.12
CA LEU A 215 -14.02 14.09 13.39
C LEU A 215 -14.59 15.48 13.73
N SER A 216 -14.69 15.79 15.02
CA SER A 216 -15.22 17.07 15.53
C SER A 216 -14.19 18.19 15.43
N ILE A 217 -14.50 19.26 14.69
CA ILE A 217 -13.63 20.45 14.65
C ILE A 217 -13.49 21.07 16.05
N GLU A 218 -14.58 21.18 16.81
CA GLU A 218 -14.58 21.83 18.12
C GLU A 218 -13.67 21.11 19.13
N GLU A 219 -13.58 19.78 19.03
CA GLU A 219 -12.76 18.97 19.93
C GLU A 219 -11.26 19.12 19.65
N TYR A 220 -10.89 19.21 18.37
CA TYR A 220 -9.47 19.27 17.95
C TYR A 220 -8.94 20.70 17.80
N THR A 221 -9.79 21.71 17.98
CA THR A 221 -9.40 23.14 17.97
C THR A 221 -9.47 23.80 19.35
N ASP A 222 -9.76 23.03 20.41
CA ASP A 222 -9.75 23.52 21.79
C ASP A 222 -8.31 23.77 22.28
N LEU A 223 -7.91 25.04 22.29
CA LEU A 223 -6.59 25.47 22.75
C LEU A 223 -6.35 25.22 24.25
N SER A 224 -7.40 24.97 25.05
CA SER A 224 -7.26 24.64 26.47
C SER A 224 -6.93 23.17 26.71
N ALA A 225 -7.19 22.31 25.74
CA ALA A 225 -6.93 20.88 25.77
C ALA A 225 -6.47 20.40 24.37
N PRO A 226 -5.24 20.77 23.93
CA PRO A 226 -4.77 20.46 22.60
C PRO A 226 -4.72 18.94 22.37
N LYS A 227 -5.30 18.51 21.26
CA LYS A 227 -5.43 17.09 20.90
C LYS A 227 -4.96 16.89 19.46
N ALA A 228 -4.01 15.99 19.27
CA ALA A 228 -3.43 15.71 17.96
C ALA A 228 -4.14 14.55 17.26
N VAL A 229 -4.05 14.51 15.93
CA VAL A 229 -4.52 13.43 15.07
C VAL A 229 -3.35 12.54 14.68
N LEU A 230 -3.58 11.22 14.58
CA LEU A 230 -2.53 10.25 14.27
C LEU A 230 -2.67 9.70 12.85
N TYR A 231 -1.62 9.83 12.04
CA TYR A 231 -1.46 9.12 10.77
C TYR A 231 -0.30 8.12 10.88
N GLN A 232 -0.63 6.83 10.71
CA GLN A 232 0.22 5.74 11.20
C GLN A 232 0.57 4.66 10.17
N GLU A 233 0.35 4.94 8.88
CA GLU A 233 0.75 4.00 7.83
C GLU A 233 2.28 4.01 7.71
N GLY A 234 2.93 3.00 8.29
CA GLY A 234 4.37 2.79 8.19
C GLY A 234 4.74 1.87 7.03
N LYS A 235 5.92 2.09 6.44
CA LYS A 235 6.48 1.25 5.36
C LYS A 235 7.92 0.89 5.66
N ILE A 236 8.22 -0.41 5.69
CA ILE A 236 9.59 -0.92 5.82
C ILE A 236 9.95 -1.75 4.58
N PHE A 237 11.13 -1.51 4.03
CA PHE A 237 11.74 -2.42 3.06
C PHE A 237 12.49 -3.52 3.80
N ASN A 238 12.05 -4.76 3.64
CA ASN A 238 12.77 -5.92 4.15
C ASN A 238 13.85 -6.32 3.14
N TYR A 239 15.11 -6.29 3.56
CA TYR A 239 16.25 -6.60 2.71
C TYR A 239 16.42 -8.10 2.43
N ASP A 240 15.91 -8.99 3.29
CA ASP A 240 16.05 -10.45 3.14
C ASP A 240 15.21 -10.98 1.97
N ASP A 241 13.96 -10.53 1.87
CA ASP A 241 13.04 -10.96 0.81
C ASP A 241 12.83 -9.91 -0.30
N ARG A 242 13.40 -8.71 -0.11
CA ARG A 242 13.35 -7.56 -1.03
C ARG A 242 11.94 -7.06 -1.29
N ARG A 243 11.12 -6.96 -0.23
CA ARG A 243 9.72 -6.50 -0.31
C ARG A 243 9.44 -5.34 0.62
N TYR A 244 8.52 -4.48 0.21
CA TYR A 244 7.93 -3.48 1.08
C TYR A 244 6.78 -4.09 1.89
N TYR A 245 6.79 -3.80 3.19
CA TYR A 245 5.73 -4.16 4.11
C TYR A 245 5.08 -2.88 4.63
N THR A 246 3.77 -2.77 4.41
CA THR A 246 2.93 -1.73 5.02
C THR A 246 2.31 -2.26 6.30
N PHE A 247 2.28 -1.45 7.35
CA PHE A 247 1.72 -1.81 8.65
C PHE A 247 1.19 -0.56 9.35
N ASN A 248 0.30 -0.79 10.30
CA ASN A 248 -0.10 0.24 11.27
C ASN A 248 0.83 0.15 12.47
N ILE A 249 1.24 1.29 13.03
CA ILE A 249 2.16 1.32 14.18
C ILE A 249 1.41 0.99 15.48
N ILE A 250 0.22 1.56 15.66
CA ILE A 250 -0.61 1.50 16.87
C ILE A 250 -1.94 0.77 16.57
N GLU A 251 -2.41 -0.05 17.51
CA GLU A 251 -3.69 -0.76 17.39
C GLU A 251 -4.90 0.16 17.64
N GLU A 252 -4.84 0.99 18.69
CA GLU A 252 -5.92 1.90 19.09
C GLU A 252 -5.38 3.30 19.44
N GLY A 253 -6.02 4.33 18.88
CA GLY A 253 -5.73 5.74 19.20
C GLY A 253 -6.38 6.19 20.52
N SER A 254 -6.44 7.51 20.73
CA SER A 254 -7.05 8.14 21.91
C SER A 254 -6.40 7.78 23.25
N PHE A 255 -5.19 8.29 23.46
CA PHE A 255 -4.44 8.11 24.71
C PHE A 255 -3.50 9.29 24.95
N GLU A 256 -3.13 9.49 26.22
CA GLU A 256 -2.07 10.43 26.59
C GLU A 256 -0.72 9.71 26.48
N SER A 257 0.28 10.38 25.91
CA SER A 257 1.64 9.86 25.74
C SER A 257 2.64 10.94 26.11
N ASP A 258 3.68 10.55 26.82
CA ASP A 258 4.82 11.43 27.06
C ASP A 258 5.62 11.58 25.77
N TYR A 259 6.10 12.80 25.52
CA TYR A 259 7.01 13.08 24.42
C TYR A 259 8.37 13.49 24.97
N ILE A 260 9.41 13.19 24.20
CA ILE A 260 10.80 13.55 24.46
C ILE A 260 11.32 14.25 23.21
N ILE A 261 11.95 15.40 23.39
CA ILE A 261 12.69 16.12 22.37
C ILE A 261 14.14 16.14 22.81
N VAL A 262 15.03 15.61 21.97
CA VAL A 262 16.46 15.63 22.25
C VAL A 262 17.02 16.99 21.83
N ASP A 263 17.83 17.60 22.70
CA ASP A 263 18.59 18.77 22.31
C ASP A 263 19.67 18.33 21.31
N HIS A 264 19.61 18.82 20.07
CA HIS A 264 20.62 18.50 19.08
C HIS A 264 21.91 19.30 19.25
N GLY A 265 21.95 20.20 20.24
CA GLY A 265 23.05 21.06 20.56
C GLY A 265 22.94 22.43 19.89
N ASN A 266 24.07 23.11 19.75
CA ASN A 266 24.16 24.47 19.25
C ASN A 266 25.40 24.64 18.35
N ASP A 267 25.81 25.87 18.07
CA ASP A 267 26.99 26.14 17.25
C ASP A 267 28.33 25.65 17.86
N GLU A 268 28.34 25.24 19.13
CA GLU A 268 29.52 24.78 19.85
C GLU A 268 29.59 23.25 19.98
N ILE A 269 28.46 22.59 20.19
CA ILE A 269 28.35 21.13 20.35
C ILE A 269 27.18 20.56 19.55
N PHE A 270 27.31 19.37 18.99
CA PHE A 270 26.24 18.67 18.27
C PHE A 270 26.04 17.25 18.79
N PHE A 271 24.79 16.82 18.90
CA PHE A 271 24.45 15.48 19.38
C PHE A 271 24.88 14.40 18.38
N THR A 272 25.52 13.34 18.87
CA THR A 272 26.07 12.27 18.00
C THR A 272 25.07 11.17 17.65
N GLY A 273 23.89 11.15 18.28
CA GLY A 273 22.95 10.03 18.20
C GLY A 273 23.26 8.90 19.19
N GLU A 274 24.36 9.00 19.96
CA GLU A 274 24.77 7.98 20.91
C GLU A 274 24.33 8.33 22.35
N ARG A 275 23.71 7.35 23.03
CA ARG A 275 23.39 7.39 24.46
C ARG A 275 24.22 6.33 25.19
N ARG A 276 24.88 6.71 26.28
CA ARG A 276 25.68 5.81 27.13
C ARG A 276 25.11 5.81 28.55
N GLY A 277 24.16 4.93 28.83
CA GLY A 277 23.47 4.90 30.13
C GLY A 277 22.58 6.13 30.30
N ASP A 278 22.83 6.92 31.34
CA ASP A 278 22.08 8.16 31.64
C ASP A 278 22.74 9.41 31.04
N ASP A 279 23.64 9.22 30.07
CA ASP A 279 24.37 10.30 29.41
C ASP A 279 24.13 10.30 27.90
N LEU A 280 23.96 11.49 27.34
CA LEU A 280 23.94 11.78 25.91
C LEU A 280 25.33 12.21 25.44
N VAL A 281 25.78 11.65 24.32
CA VAL A 281 27.11 11.94 23.75
C VAL A 281 26.99 13.02 22.68
N TYR A 282 27.63 14.15 22.91
CA TYR A 282 27.79 15.24 21.96
C TYR A 282 29.24 15.31 21.49
N LYS A 283 29.46 16.06 20.41
CA LYS A 283 30.80 16.42 19.92
C LYS A 283 30.92 17.91 19.76
N ASP A 284 32.07 18.46 20.14
CA ASP A 284 32.38 19.85 19.82
C ASP A 284 32.89 20.00 18.37
N MET A 285 33.12 21.25 17.96
CA MET A 285 33.66 21.59 16.64
C MET A 285 35.08 21.03 16.37
N GLU A 286 35.79 20.59 17.41
CA GLU A 286 37.11 19.96 17.33
C GLU A 286 37.03 18.42 17.38
N ASP A 287 35.81 17.86 17.30
CA ASP A 287 35.51 16.43 17.31
C ASP A 287 35.76 15.75 18.69
N ASN A 288 35.88 16.54 19.77
CA ASN A 288 36.01 16.01 21.14
C ASN A 288 34.64 15.63 21.70
N GLU A 289 34.57 14.52 22.43
CA GLU A 289 33.34 14.09 23.09
C GLU A 289 32.99 15.02 24.27
N VAL A 290 31.76 15.52 24.27
CA VAL A 290 31.13 16.25 25.37
C VAL A 290 29.98 15.40 25.88
N ILE A 291 30.01 15.07 27.17
CA ILE A 291 28.98 14.22 27.80
C ILE A 291 27.99 15.13 28.50
N VAL A 292 26.72 15.03 28.14
CA VAL A 292 25.62 15.80 28.73
C VAL A 292 24.67 14.82 29.43
N PRO A 293 24.32 15.02 30.70
CA PRO A 293 23.35 14.17 31.39
C PRO A 293 22.01 14.11 30.64
N TYR A 294 21.37 12.95 30.61
CA TYR A 294 20.13 12.72 29.88
C TYR A 294 19.03 13.71 30.27
N GLU A 295 18.85 13.97 31.57
CA GLU A 295 17.84 14.93 32.06
C GLU A 295 18.13 16.39 31.64
N GLU A 296 19.39 16.72 31.35
CA GLU A 296 19.80 18.07 30.92
C GLU A 296 19.72 18.26 29.41
N GLY A 297 19.88 17.17 28.63
CA GLY A 297 19.89 17.20 27.17
C GLY A 297 18.57 16.80 26.51
N ILE A 298 17.47 16.74 27.27
CA ILE A 298 16.13 16.51 26.73
C ILE A 298 15.13 17.54 27.25
N THR A 299 14.09 17.78 26.46
CA THR A 299 12.84 18.41 26.92
C THR A 299 11.73 17.38 26.84
N SER A 300 10.93 17.23 27.90
CA SER A 300 9.80 16.31 27.90
C SER A 300 8.50 17.01 28.32
N GLY A 301 7.38 16.38 27.97
CA GLY A 301 6.03 16.79 28.35
C GLY A 301 5.03 15.70 27.99
N SER A 302 3.73 15.97 28.14
CA SER A 302 2.67 15.06 27.70
C SER A 302 1.85 15.65 26.55
N LEU A 303 1.38 14.78 25.66
CA LEU A 303 0.54 15.14 24.52
C LEU A 303 -0.68 14.21 24.48
N GLN A 304 -1.87 14.81 24.31
CA GLN A 304 -3.09 14.06 24.08
C GLN A 304 -3.16 13.64 22.62
N LEU A 305 -3.00 12.34 22.36
CA LEU A 305 -3.16 11.75 21.05
C LEU A 305 -4.63 11.34 20.86
N GLY A 306 -5.19 11.69 19.70
CA GLY A 306 -6.58 11.48 19.34
C GLY A 306 -6.80 10.33 18.38
N SER A 307 -7.72 10.53 17.44
CA SER A 307 -8.15 9.52 16.50
C SER A 307 -7.06 9.17 15.48
N LEU A 308 -7.09 7.92 15.05
CA LEU A 308 -6.29 7.43 13.94
C LEU A 308 -7.02 7.74 12.63
N ILE A 309 -6.33 8.35 11.67
CA ILE A 309 -6.86 8.63 10.33
C ILE A 309 -6.20 7.71 9.30
N THR A 310 -6.95 7.39 8.25
CA THR A 310 -6.49 6.54 7.14
C THR A 310 -6.12 7.33 5.90
N GLU A 311 -6.70 8.51 5.73
CA GLU A 311 -6.41 9.39 4.59
C GLU A 311 -5.46 10.50 5.05
N ALA A 312 -4.30 10.59 4.39
CA ALA A 312 -3.32 11.62 4.66
C ALA A 312 -3.84 13.01 4.26
N PRO A 313 -3.65 14.06 5.07
CA PRO A 313 -3.88 15.43 4.62
C PRO A 313 -3.03 15.76 3.38
N MET A 314 -3.42 16.79 2.65
CA MET A 314 -2.67 17.31 1.52
C MET A 314 -1.41 18.03 2.00
N VAL A 315 -0.44 17.32 2.56
CA VAL A 315 0.87 17.85 2.98
C VAL A 315 1.89 16.74 2.78
N SER A 316 3.17 17.11 2.75
CA SER A 316 4.22 16.11 2.80
C SER A 316 4.22 15.45 4.17
N LEU A 317 3.84 14.17 4.21
CA LEU A 317 4.06 13.31 5.35
C LEU A 317 5.33 12.48 5.10
N ASN A 318 5.92 11.94 6.16
CA ASN A 318 6.88 10.87 5.96
C ASN A 318 6.13 9.55 5.88
N SER A 319 6.10 8.93 4.69
CA SER A 319 5.56 7.57 4.52
C SER A 319 6.64 6.52 4.28
N LEU A 320 7.92 6.91 4.33
CA LEU A 320 9.07 6.06 3.96
C LEU A 320 9.81 5.45 5.17
N SER A 321 9.17 5.41 6.34
CA SER A 321 9.77 4.92 7.58
C SER A 321 8.70 4.27 8.47
N ASP A 322 9.14 3.77 9.61
CA ASP A 322 8.32 3.24 10.71
C ASP A 322 7.98 4.33 11.74
N GLU A 323 7.99 5.58 11.31
CA GLU A 323 7.74 6.77 12.13
C GLU A 323 6.24 7.12 12.14
N LEU A 324 5.77 7.56 13.31
CA LEU A 324 4.39 7.99 13.48
C LEU A 324 4.25 9.45 13.07
N ASN A 325 3.26 9.79 12.24
CA ASN A 325 2.95 11.19 11.94
C ASN A 325 1.86 11.66 12.92
N VAL A 326 2.16 12.70 13.69
CA VAL A 326 1.27 13.36 14.65
C VAL A 326 0.95 14.74 14.10
N ILE A 327 -0.33 15.00 13.82
CA ILE A 327 -0.82 16.23 13.19
C ILE A 327 -1.60 17.05 14.21
#